data_AF-A0A6P8EHN5-F1
#
_entry.id   AF-A0A6P8EHN5-F1
#
_cell.length_a   1.000
_cell.length_b   1.000
_cell.length_c   1.000
_cell.angle_alpha   90.00
_cell.angle_beta   90.00
_cell.angle_gamma   90.00
#
_symmetry.space_group_name_H-M   'P 1'
#
loop_
_entity.id
_entity.type
_entity.pdbx_description
1 polymer ?
#
loop_
_entity_poly.entity_id
_entity_poly.type
_entity_poly.pdbx_seq_one_letter_code
_entity_poly.pdbx_strand_id
1 'polypeptide(L)'
;MGFFHLSLFVILGTFPAALLAQGVMYSSIAVNVTETIAETDENFVCATIDWWPHDKCNYNRCPWGYSSAINLNLSNPFLGRAIQAFKNLRIRIGGSLQDQVVYDVGKLKVPCHPFQKINNGLFGYSKGCLHMKRWDELNCLFRNNRVVVTFGLNALFGRHRIRQDAWGGDWDSSNARDFIRYTISKGYPVDSWEFGNELSGSGIGASVAAEQYGKDLIALRKVIDELYENSHVKPLLIAPGGFFDEGWYTKLLQVSGPGVINVMTHHIYNLGAGIDPNLVSKILSPLYLSEISKTFSDLQETIRKHGPWSSAWVGESGGAYNSGGRHVSNTFVNSFWYLDQLGMASKHNTKVYCRQSLIGGNYGLLNWSTSLPNPDYYSALLWHRLMGKGVLTVESNAPSHLRSYAHCSKGRAGVTLLLINLNNETNFITRVHNNNVKSLVVEKQPSTEEGTILIRGLKKTVSFVGTRSSKAAPLFREEYHLTPKDGYLRSQVMLLNGTPLEVTEDGEIPTLKPAFAHVNSLVSVAPLSMAFIVLPSMYAPACA
;
A
#
# COMPACT_ATOMS: atom_id res chain seq x y z
N MET A 1 62.51 -14.13 -54.35
CA MET A 1 62.51 -13.59 -52.97
C MET A 1 61.67 -12.32 -52.98
N GLY A 2 60.39 -12.43 -52.60
CA GLY A 2 59.47 -11.28 -52.56
C GLY A 2 59.49 -10.64 -51.17
N PHE A 3 59.76 -9.34 -51.11
CA PHE A 3 59.71 -8.54 -49.90
C PHE A 3 58.25 -8.12 -49.62
N PHE A 4 57.68 -8.60 -48.51
CA PHE A 4 56.42 -8.07 -47.98
C PHE A 4 56.73 -6.95 -46.99
N HIS A 5 56.30 -5.72 -47.30
CA HIS A 5 56.25 -4.61 -46.36
C HIS A 5 55.02 -4.76 -45.46
N LEU A 6 55.24 -4.91 -44.15
CA LEU A 6 54.17 -4.88 -43.14
C LEU A 6 54.08 -3.46 -42.58
N SER A 7 53.02 -2.73 -42.96
CA SER A 7 52.71 -1.41 -42.41
C SER A 7 52.08 -1.55 -41.01
N LEU A 8 52.72 -0.94 -40.01
CA LEU A 8 52.28 -0.90 -38.63
C LEU A 8 51.18 0.16 -38.45
N PHE A 9 49.91 -0.24 -38.30
CA PHE A 9 48.84 0.67 -37.89
C PHE A 9 48.79 0.78 -36.37
N VAL A 10 49.21 1.92 -35.84
CA VAL A 10 49.01 2.30 -34.43
C VAL A 10 47.56 2.80 -34.29
N ILE A 11 46.69 1.96 -33.72
CA ILE A 11 45.34 2.38 -33.31
C ILE A 11 45.49 3.05 -31.94
N LEU A 12 45.45 4.40 -31.92
CA LEU A 12 45.21 5.14 -30.68
C LEU A 12 43.78 4.85 -30.21
N GLY A 13 43.63 3.93 -29.27
CA GLY A 13 42.38 3.73 -28.55
C GLY A 13 42.13 4.90 -27.61
N THR A 14 41.29 5.85 -28.02
CA THR A 14 40.65 6.78 -27.09
C THR A 14 39.61 6.01 -26.30
N PHE A 15 39.94 5.59 -25.08
CA PHE A 15 38.93 5.21 -24.10
C PHE A 15 38.15 6.47 -23.73
N PRO A 16 36.84 6.59 -24.00
CA PRO A 16 36.04 7.57 -23.31
C PRO A 16 35.88 7.02 -21.89
N ALA A 17 36.67 7.53 -20.97
CA ALA A 17 36.32 7.48 -19.56
C ALA A 17 35.05 8.32 -19.38
N ALA A 18 33.89 7.74 -19.68
CA ALA A 18 32.61 8.24 -19.24
C ALA A 18 32.50 7.98 -17.74
N LEU A 19 33.26 8.76 -16.96
CA LEU A 19 32.82 9.14 -15.63
C LEU A 19 31.51 9.89 -15.83
N LEU A 20 30.39 9.17 -15.79
CA LEU A 20 29.06 9.77 -15.64
C LEU A 20 29.11 10.54 -14.32
N ALA A 21 29.38 11.84 -14.41
CA ALA A 21 29.34 12.72 -13.25
C ALA A 21 27.90 12.67 -12.72
N GLN A 22 27.70 12.02 -11.57
CA GLN A 22 26.42 12.08 -10.87
C GLN A 22 26.09 13.56 -10.62
N GLY A 23 25.01 14.04 -11.20
CA GLY A 23 24.54 15.39 -10.99
C GLY A 23 24.19 15.57 -9.52
N VAL A 24 24.55 16.70 -8.92
CA VAL A 24 24.11 17.03 -7.57
C VAL A 24 23.13 18.19 -7.67
N MET A 25 21.93 18.01 -7.12
CA MET A 25 20.95 19.08 -7.05
C MET A 25 20.53 19.37 -5.63
N TYR A 26 20.58 20.64 -5.26
CA TYR A 26 20.13 21.12 -3.96
C TYR A 26 18.65 21.46 -4.00
N SER A 27 17.92 21.03 -2.98
CA SER A 27 16.50 21.36 -2.82
C SER A 27 16.14 21.63 -1.36
N SER A 28 14.91 22.09 -1.14
CA SER A 28 14.36 22.44 0.14
C SER A 28 12.94 21.90 0.24
N ILE A 29 12.67 21.20 1.33
CA ILE A 29 11.38 20.63 1.68
C ILE A 29 10.90 21.28 2.98
N ALA A 30 9.76 21.96 2.90
CA ALA A 30 9.05 22.50 4.04
C ALA A 30 7.87 21.58 4.39
N VAL A 31 7.77 21.17 5.65
CA VAL A 31 6.61 20.44 6.16
C VAL A 31 5.70 21.42 6.89
N ASN A 32 4.42 21.43 6.53
CA ASN A 32 3.41 22.12 7.33
C ASN A 32 3.07 21.28 8.55
N VAL A 33 3.41 21.80 9.73
CA VAL A 33 3.28 21.08 11.00
C VAL A 33 2.11 21.56 11.85
N THR A 34 1.33 22.53 11.37
CA THR A 34 0.26 23.16 12.15
C THR A 34 -1.09 22.45 12.02
N GLU A 35 -1.31 21.71 10.93
CA GLU A 35 -2.55 20.95 10.70
C GLU A 35 -2.29 19.65 9.92
N THR A 36 -3.18 18.67 10.10
CA THR A 36 -3.24 17.47 9.25
C THR A 36 -4.23 17.69 8.11
N ILE A 37 -3.87 17.31 6.89
CA ILE A 37 -4.76 17.39 5.71
C ILE A 37 -5.65 16.16 5.52
N ALA A 38 -5.25 15.04 6.13
CA ALA A 38 -5.95 13.78 6.11
C ALA A 38 -5.53 12.92 7.30
N GLU A 39 -6.28 11.86 7.56
CA GLU A 39 -5.95 10.88 8.60
C GLU A 39 -6.10 9.46 8.04
N THR A 40 -5.07 8.62 8.14
CA THR A 40 -5.14 7.21 7.74
C THR A 40 -5.56 6.31 8.91
N ASP A 41 -5.98 5.06 8.62
CA ASP A 41 -6.22 4.06 9.66
C ASP A 41 -4.91 3.67 10.36
N GLU A 42 -5.00 3.21 11.60
CA GLU A 42 -3.84 2.66 12.35
C GLU A 42 -3.17 1.50 11.60
N ASN A 43 -4.00 0.71 10.89
CA ASN A 43 -3.63 -0.40 10.03
C ASN A 43 -3.75 -0.02 8.54
N PHE A 44 -3.30 1.19 8.18
CA PHE A 44 -3.32 1.70 6.81
C PHE A 44 -2.73 0.70 5.80
N VAL A 45 -1.60 0.07 6.14
CA VAL A 45 -1.01 -0.99 5.32
C VAL A 45 -1.80 -2.28 5.51
N CYS A 46 -2.36 -2.77 4.41
CA CYS A 46 -3.12 -4.01 4.33
C CYS A 46 -2.52 -4.92 3.24
N ALA A 47 -2.76 -6.22 3.32
CA ALA A 47 -2.43 -7.19 2.29
C ALA A 47 -3.64 -8.07 1.98
N THR A 48 -3.67 -8.69 0.80
CA THR A 48 -4.75 -9.61 0.43
C THR A 48 -4.31 -11.08 0.47
N ILE A 49 -5.26 -12.00 0.66
CA ILE A 49 -5.11 -13.41 0.34
C ILE A 49 -6.17 -13.76 -0.69
N ASP A 50 -5.75 -14.32 -1.82
CA ASP A 50 -6.62 -14.58 -2.97
C ASP A 50 -7.20 -16.00 -2.94
N TRP A 51 -8.18 -16.26 -3.80
CA TRP A 51 -8.80 -17.55 -4.06
C TRP A 51 -8.14 -18.34 -5.21
N TRP A 52 -7.28 -17.71 -6.03
CA TRP A 52 -6.67 -18.35 -7.21
C TRP A 52 -6.00 -19.70 -6.92
N PRO A 53 -6.40 -20.79 -7.62
CA PRO A 53 -5.74 -22.09 -7.48
C PRO A 53 -4.34 -22.12 -8.12
N HIS A 54 -3.60 -23.17 -7.84
CA HIS A 54 -2.22 -23.35 -8.32
C HIS A 54 -2.07 -23.39 -9.85
N ASP A 55 -3.14 -23.78 -10.56
CA ASP A 55 -3.20 -23.85 -12.02
C ASP A 55 -3.65 -22.53 -12.68
N LYS A 56 -3.78 -21.45 -11.88
CA LYS A 56 -4.00 -20.10 -12.40
C LYS A 56 -2.75 -19.60 -13.09
N CYS A 57 -2.84 -19.47 -14.41
CA CYS A 57 -1.72 -19.02 -15.22
C CYS A 57 -2.05 -17.72 -15.98
N ASN A 58 -1.03 -16.88 -16.16
CA ASN A 58 -1.02 -15.79 -17.12
C ASN A 58 0.28 -15.91 -17.93
N TYR A 59 0.21 -15.69 -19.24
CA TYR A 59 1.41 -15.66 -20.10
C TYR A 59 2.27 -16.94 -19.98
N ASN A 60 1.61 -18.10 -19.95
CA ASN A 60 2.25 -19.43 -19.78
C ASN A 60 3.07 -19.59 -18.49
N ARG A 61 2.72 -18.85 -17.43
CA ARG A 61 3.33 -18.94 -16.10
C ARG A 61 2.23 -18.97 -15.04
N CYS A 62 2.43 -19.72 -13.97
CA CYS A 62 1.44 -19.91 -12.92
C CYS A 62 2.04 -19.47 -11.57
N PRO A 63 2.19 -18.15 -11.34
CA PRO A 63 2.91 -17.59 -10.18
C PRO A 63 2.09 -17.66 -8.87
N TRP A 64 1.08 -18.52 -8.79
CA TRP A 64 0.20 -18.63 -7.63
C TRP A 64 0.57 -19.79 -6.73
N GLY A 65 0.99 -20.94 -7.28
CA GLY A 65 1.28 -22.14 -6.48
C GLY A 65 0.15 -22.45 -5.49
N TYR A 66 0.50 -22.97 -4.31
CA TYR A 66 -0.47 -23.20 -3.23
C TYR A 66 -0.54 -21.98 -2.30
N SER A 67 -0.95 -20.83 -2.83
CA SER A 67 -1.01 -19.56 -2.08
C SER A 67 -2.42 -19.08 -1.76
N SER A 68 -3.45 -19.87 -2.10
CA SER A 68 -4.83 -19.41 -1.97
C SER A 68 -5.36 -19.57 -0.55
N ALA A 69 -6.44 -18.87 -0.21
CA ALA A 69 -7.16 -19.04 1.05
C ALA A 69 -7.53 -20.52 1.31
N ILE A 70 -7.73 -21.32 0.26
CA ILE A 70 -8.09 -22.75 0.36
C ILE A 70 -6.89 -23.64 0.68
N ASN A 71 -5.71 -23.37 0.13
CA ASN A 71 -4.60 -24.35 0.14
C ASN A 71 -3.25 -23.81 0.61
N LEU A 72 -3.16 -22.54 1.00
CA LEU A 72 -1.96 -21.96 1.63
C LEU A 72 -1.52 -22.79 2.83
N ASN A 73 -0.23 -23.10 2.93
CA ASN A 73 0.32 -23.77 4.10
C ASN A 73 0.37 -22.79 5.30
N LEU A 74 -0.67 -22.82 6.13
CA LEU A 74 -0.83 -21.93 7.28
C LEU A 74 0.09 -22.28 8.45
N SER A 75 0.75 -23.44 8.41
CA SER A 75 1.75 -23.85 9.41
C SER A 75 3.17 -23.43 9.03
N ASN A 76 3.36 -22.77 7.88
CA ASN A 76 4.68 -22.29 7.47
C ASN A 76 5.15 -21.18 8.44
N PRO A 77 6.28 -21.38 9.16
CA PRO A 77 6.77 -20.39 10.13
C PRO A 77 7.10 -19.05 9.47
N PHE A 78 7.64 -19.05 8.23
CA PHE A 78 7.99 -17.81 7.51
C PHE A 78 6.76 -16.94 7.28
N LEU A 79 5.62 -17.55 6.94
CA LEU A 79 4.35 -16.82 6.77
C LEU A 79 3.90 -16.19 8.10
N GLY A 80 3.91 -16.97 9.19
CA GLY A 80 3.54 -16.47 10.52
C GLY A 80 4.43 -15.31 10.97
N ARG A 81 5.75 -15.47 10.88
CA ARG A 81 6.73 -14.43 11.25
C ARG A 81 6.59 -13.18 10.40
N ALA A 82 6.35 -13.33 9.10
CA ALA A 82 6.13 -12.22 8.20
C ALA A 82 4.90 -11.39 8.58
N ILE A 83 3.78 -12.03 8.95
CA ILE A 83 2.57 -11.35 9.43
C ILE A 83 2.84 -10.71 10.80
N GLN A 84 3.47 -11.45 11.71
CA GLN A 84 3.75 -11.01 13.09
C GLN A 84 4.61 -9.74 13.15
N ALA A 85 5.51 -9.53 12.18
CA ALA A 85 6.39 -8.36 12.16
C ALA A 85 5.65 -7.01 12.06
N PHE A 86 4.42 -7.02 11.53
CA PHE A 86 3.49 -5.89 11.51
C PHE A 86 2.70 -5.72 12.81
N LYS A 87 2.74 -6.69 13.73
CA LYS A 87 1.96 -6.76 14.98
C LYS A 87 0.44 -6.86 14.81
N ASN A 88 -0.16 -6.12 13.89
CA ASN A 88 -1.60 -6.05 13.61
C ASN A 88 -1.89 -5.81 12.11
N LEU A 89 -1.34 -6.65 11.23
CA LEU A 89 -1.59 -6.53 9.80
C LEU A 89 -3.08 -6.74 9.46
N ARG A 90 -3.65 -5.84 8.66
CA ARG A 90 -4.96 -6.07 8.05
C ARG A 90 -4.82 -7.02 6.86
N ILE A 91 -5.63 -8.09 6.84
CA ILE A 91 -5.67 -9.05 5.74
C ILE A 91 -7.08 -9.10 5.15
N ARG A 92 -7.19 -8.79 3.85
CA ARG A 92 -8.42 -8.92 3.06
C ARG A 92 -8.44 -10.24 2.30
N ILE A 93 -9.41 -11.10 2.56
CA ILE A 93 -9.60 -12.35 1.84
C ILE A 93 -10.64 -12.12 0.75
N GLY A 94 -10.23 -12.21 -0.51
CA GLY A 94 -11.06 -11.82 -1.64
C GLY A 94 -10.42 -12.12 -2.99
N GLY A 95 -10.70 -11.32 -4.01
CA GLY A 95 -10.20 -11.50 -5.38
C GLY A 95 -11.25 -12.14 -6.30
N SER A 96 -10.91 -12.29 -7.59
CA SER A 96 -11.90 -12.55 -8.64
C SER A 96 -12.80 -13.78 -8.41
N LEU A 97 -12.29 -14.86 -7.80
CA LEU A 97 -13.11 -16.05 -7.57
C LEU A 97 -14.03 -15.96 -6.34
N GLN A 98 -13.99 -14.87 -5.57
CA GLN A 98 -14.83 -14.64 -4.38
C GLN A 98 -16.32 -14.85 -4.68
N ASP A 99 -16.79 -14.34 -5.82
CA ASP A 99 -18.18 -14.44 -6.27
C ASP A 99 -18.57 -15.83 -6.81
N GLN A 100 -17.67 -16.80 -6.68
CA GLN A 100 -17.89 -18.20 -6.99
C GLN A 100 -17.66 -19.11 -5.78
N VAL A 101 -17.32 -18.54 -4.61
CA VAL A 101 -17.15 -19.30 -3.37
C VAL A 101 -18.49 -19.62 -2.74
N VAL A 102 -18.66 -20.87 -2.35
CA VAL A 102 -19.75 -21.34 -1.51
C VAL A 102 -19.19 -21.74 -0.15
N TYR A 103 -19.92 -21.47 0.93
CA TYR A 103 -19.49 -21.80 2.29
C TYR A 103 -20.11 -23.13 2.73
N ASP A 104 -19.29 -24.09 3.15
CA ASP A 104 -19.71 -25.44 3.58
C ASP A 104 -20.29 -25.44 5.00
N VAL A 105 -21.44 -24.80 5.16
CA VAL A 105 -22.02 -24.51 6.46
C VAL A 105 -23.54 -24.58 6.42
N GLY A 106 -24.15 -24.94 7.54
CA GLY A 106 -25.59 -25.04 7.65
C GLY A 106 -26.16 -26.17 6.79
N LYS A 107 -27.27 -25.88 6.09
CA LYS A 107 -27.96 -26.83 5.21
C LYS A 107 -27.58 -26.57 3.76
N LEU A 108 -26.28 -26.60 3.46
CA LEU A 108 -25.79 -26.32 2.11
C LEU A 108 -26.42 -27.30 1.11
N LYS A 109 -27.17 -26.79 0.14
CA LYS A 109 -27.90 -27.59 -0.85
C LYS A 109 -27.09 -27.91 -2.11
N VAL A 110 -25.91 -27.31 -2.26
CA VAL A 110 -25.05 -27.49 -3.43
C VAL A 110 -23.79 -28.29 -3.05
N PRO A 111 -23.25 -29.10 -3.97
CA PRO A 111 -22.01 -29.83 -3.71
C PRO A 111 -20.84 -28.89 -3.39
N CYS A 112 -20.10 -29.22 -2.34
CA CYS A 112 -18.93 -28.48 -1.90
C CYS A 112 -17.66 -29.11 -2.50
N HIS A 113 -17.12 -28.49 -3.54
CA HIS A 113 -15.91 -28.93 -4.23
C HIS A 113 -14.87 -27.81 -4.31
N PRO A 114 -13.57 -28.14 -4.36
CA PRO A 114 -12.54 -27.14 -4.64
C PRO A 114 -12.75 -26.56 -6.05
N PHE A 115 -12.19 -25.36 -6.27
CA PHE A 115 -12.15 -24.77 -7.61
C PHE A 115 -11.48 -25.73 -8.61
N GLN A 116 -12.13 -25.92 -9.75
CA GLN A 116 -11.62 -26.70 -10.87
C GLN A 116 -11.60 -25.83 -12.11
N LYS A 117 -10.57 -25.99 -12.93
CA LYS A 117 -10.51 -25.33 -14.23
C LYS A 117 -11.55 -25.94 -15.15
N ILE A 118 -12.43 -25.10 -15.69
CA ILE A 118 -13.48 -25.53 -16.62
C ILE A 118 -13.61 -24.54 -17.77
N ASN A 119 -13.97 -25.05 -18.94
CA ASN A 119 -14.31 -24.19 -20.07
C ASN A 119 -15.62 -23.46 -19.77
N ASN A 120 -15.70 -22.19 -20.17
CA ASN A 120 -16.89 -21.32 -20.01
C ASN A 120 -17.32 -21.02 -18.57
N GLY A 121 -16.53 -21.42 -17.55
CA GLY A 121 -16.71 -20.94 -16.17
C GLY A 121 -16.34 -19.46 -16.05
N LEU A 122 -16.87 -18.77 -15.04
CA LEU A 122 -16.48 -17.39 -14.78
C LEU A 122 -14.98 -17.38 -14.39
N PHE A 123 -14.20 -16.58 -15.13
CA PHE A 123 -12.73 -16.61 -15.12
C PHE A 123 -12.07 -17.96 -15.47
N GLY A 124 -12.80 -18.89 -16.11
CA GLY A 124 -12.30 -20.22 -16.47
C GLY A 124 -12.30 -21.23 -15.33
N TYR A 125 -13.07 -20.97 -14.27
CA TYR A 125 -13.15 -21.84 -13.10
C TYR A 125 -14.60 -22.19 -12.74
N SER A 126 -14.77 -23.31 -12.05
CA SER A 126 -16.02 -23.72 -11.44
C SER A 126 -16.34 -22.86 -10.23
N LYS A 127 -17.53 -23.08 -9.64
CA LYS A 127 -17.72 -22.73 -8.23
C LYS A 127 -16.69 -23.46 -7.37
N GLY A 128 -16.22 -22.80 -6.34
CA GLY A 128 -15.32 -23.35 -5.33
C GLY A 128 -15.99 -23.33 -3.97
N CYS A 129 -15.43 -24.06 -3.02
CA CYS A 129 -16.01 -24.19 -1.70
C CYS A 129 -14.99 -23.94 -0.60
N LEU A 130 -15.38 -23.13 0.40
CA LEU A 130 -14.65 -22.97 1.64
C LEU A 130 -15.25 -23.90 2.69
N HIS A 131 -14.51 -24.96 3.01
CA HIS A 131 -14.84 -25.83 4.14
C HIS A 131 -14.65 -25.09 5.47
N MET A 132 -15.58 -25.26 6.43
CA MET A 132 -15.47 -24.58 7.73
C MET A 132 -14.23 -25.00 8.53
N LYS A 133 -13.75 -26.24 8.37
CA LYS A 133 -12.45 -26.65 8.93
C LYS A 133 -11.32 -25.74 8.42
N ARG A 134 -11.32 -25.41 7.14
CA ARG A 134 -10.31 -24.52 6.55
C ARG A 134 -10.46 -23.09 7.07
N TRP A 135 -11.69 -22.63 7.27
CA TRP A 135 -11.96 -21.33 7.91
C TRP A 135 -11.45 -21.28 9.36
N ASP A 136 -11.61 -22.36 10.13
CA ASP A 136 -11.05 -22.50 11.48
C ASP A 136 -9.52 -22.43 11.46
N GLU A 137 -8.86 -23.10 10.51
CA GLU A 137 -7.40 -23.07 10.33
C GLU A 137 -6.89 -21.65 10.01
N LEU A 138 -7.57 -20.94 9.09
CA LEU A 138 -7.26 -19.53 8.78
C LEU A 138 -7.36 -18.65 10.03
N ASN A 139 -8.44 -18.80 10.80
CA ASN A 139 -8.63 -18.04 12.04
C ASN A 139 -7.62 -18.40 13.13
N CYS A 140 -7.11 -19.64 13.16
CA CYS A 140 -5.99 -19.99 14.04
C CYS A 140 -4.76 -19.16 13.71
N LEU A 141 -4.37 -19.08 12.43
CA LEU A 141 -3.26 -18.22 11.99
C LEU A 141 -3.53 -16.73 12.34
N PHE A 142 -4.74 -16.24 12.05
CA PHE A 142 -5.10 -14.84 12.27
C PHE A 142 -5.06 -14.44 13.73
N ARG A 143 -5.63 -15.26 14.63
CA ARG A 143 -5.61 -15.00 16.07
C ARG A 143 -4.20 -15.06 16.65
N ASN A 144 -3.40 -16.04 16.23
CA ASN A 144 -2.01 -16.18 16.69
C ASN A 144 -1.15 -14.97 16.29
N ASN A 145 -1.50 -14.29 15.20
CA ASN A 145 -0.76 -13.14 14.69
C ASN A 145 -1.51 -11.80 14.79
N ARG A 146 -2.63 -11.76 15.55
CA ARG A 146 -3.46 -10.56 15.77
C ARG A 146 -3.86 -9.83 14.48
N VAL A 147 -4.18 -10.60 13.44
CA VAL A 147 -4.60 -10.06 12.14
C VAL A 147 -5.95 -9.35 12.28
N VAL A 148 -6.07 -8.20 11.62
CA VAL A 148 -7.34 -7.49 11.44
C VAL A 148 -8.01 -8.01 10.16
N VAL A 149 -9.06 -8.83 10.31
CA VAL A 149 -9.62 -9.60 9.20
C VAL A 149 -10.69 -8.82 8.46
N THR A 150 -10.53 -8.69 7.14
CA THR A 150 -11.57 -8.30 6.19
C THR A 150 -11.90 -9.52 5.31
N PHE A 151 -13.18 -9.89 5.21
CA PHE A 151 -13.58 -11.04 4.39
C PHE A 151 -14.61 -10.66 3.35
N GLY A 152 -14.35 -11.01 2.09
CA GLY A 152 -15.24 -10.78 0.97
C GLY A 152 -16.28 -11.88 0.77
N LEU A 153 -17.54 -11.47 0.76
CA LEU A 153 -18.71 -12.34 0.57
C LEU A 153 -19.04 -12.50 -0.91
N ASN A 154 -19.60 -13.66 -1.27
CA ASN A 154 -20.08 -13.93 -2.62
C ASN A 154 -21.38 -13.15 -2.91
N ALA A 155 -21.28 -12.12 -3.77
CA ALA A 155 -22.40 -11.27 -4.17
C ALA A 155 -23.18 -11.81 -5.37
N LEU A 156 -22.72 -12.88 -6.04
CA LEU A 156 -23.42 -13.55 -7.15
C LEU A 156 -24.21 -14.79 -6.71
N PHE A 157 -24.16 -15.17 -5.43
CA PHE A 157 -24.94 -16.30 -4.93
C PHE A 157 -26.46 -16.06 -5.13
N GLY A 158 -27.15 -17.03 -5.74
CA GLY A 158 -28.57 -16.94 -6.11
C GLY A 158 -28.88 -16.18 -7.41
N ARG A 159 -27.91 -15.44 -7.97
CA ARG A 159 -28.11 -14.69 -9.21
C ARG A 159 -27.96 -15.55 -10.46
N HIS A 160 -28.42 -15.01 -11.57
CA HIS A 160 -28.25 -15.59 -12.90
C HIS A 160 -27.71 -14.56 -13.88
N ARG A 161 -27.00 -15.08 -14.90
CA ARG A 161 -26.47 -14.30 -16.01
C ARG A 161 -27.64 -13.85 -16.89
N ILE A 162 -27.80 -12.53 -17.05
CA ILE A 162 -28.84 -11.96 -17.92
C ILE A 162 -28.32 -11.86 -19.36
N ARG A 163 -27.16 -11.24 -19.54
CA ARG A 163 -26.54 -11.04 -20.86
C ARG A 163 -25.07 -10.74 -20.72
N GLN A 164 -24.22 -11.47 -21.48
CA GLN A 164 -22.76 -11.32 -21.37
C GLN A 164 -22.39 -11.25 -19.89
N ASP A 165 -21.63 -10.27 -19.45
CA ASP A 165 -21.14 -10.24 -18.07
C ASP A 165 -22.13 -9.61 -17.09
N ALA A 166 -23.34 -9.21 -17.51
CA ALA A 166 -24.35 -8.67 -16.61
C ALA A 166 -25.12 -9.77 -15.87
N TRP A 167 -25.17 -9.66 -14.54
CA TRP A 167 -25.90 -10.54 -13.64
C TRP A 167 -27.09 -9.81 -13.01
N GLY A 168 -28.17 -10.54 -12.76
CA GLY A 168 -29.30 -10.02 -12.01
C GLY A 168 -30.11 -11.10 -11.30
N GLY A 169 -31.29 -10.70 -10.85
CA GLY A 169 -31.99 -11.36 -9.76
C GLY A 169 -31.47 -10.89 -8.40
N ASP A 170 -32.30 -11.11 -7.38
CA ASP A 170 -31.98 -10.77 -5.99
C ASP A 170 -30.85 -11.65 -5.46
N TRP A 171 -30.03 -11.09 -4.58
CA TRP A 171 -28.99 -11.85 -3.91
C TRP A 171 -29.60 -12.79 -2.86
N ASP A 172 -29.25 -14.08 -2.92
CA ASP A 172 -29.62 -15.04 -1.90
C ASP A 172 -28.63 -14.96 -0.72
N SER A 173 -29.07 -14.31 0.36
CA SER A 173 -28.26 -14.10 1.56
C SER A 173 -28.08 -15.35 2.43
N SER A 174 -28.76 -16.46 2.16
CA SER A 174 -28.83 -17.61 3.08
C SER A 174 -27.45 -18.22 3.37
N ASN A 175 -26.62 -18.44 2.36
CA ASN A 175 -25.29 -19.03 2.55
C ASN A 175 -24.34 -18.08 3.30
N ALA A 176 -24.37 -16.79 2.99
CA ALA A 176 -23.59 -15.78 3.72
C ALA A 176 -24.06 -15.63 5.17
N ARG A 177 -25.38 -15.66 5.43
CA ARG A 177 -25.96 -15.61 6.78
C ARG A 177 -25.48 -16.79 7.63
N ASP A 178 -25.51 -18.01 7.10
CA ASP A 178 -25.04 -19.20 7.81
C ASP A 178 -23.52 -19.13 8.07
N PHE A 179 -22.74 -18.60 7.12
CA PHE A 179 -21.29 -18.40 7.29
C PHE A 179 -20.94 -17.36 8.36
N ILE A 180 -21.59 -16.20 8.34
CA ILE A 180 -21.42 -15.16 9.36
C ILE A 180 -21.83 -15.70 10.73
N ARG A 181 -22.97 -16.40 10.82
CA ARG A 181 -23.43 -17.03 12.07
C ARG A 181 -22.42 -18.05 12.60
N TYR A 182 -21.86 -18.91 11.75
CA TYR A 182 -20.81 -19.85 12.15
C TYR A 182 -19.59 -19.10 12.68
N THR A 183 -19.13 -18.08 11.98
CA THR A 183 -17.98 -17.24 12.38
C THR A 183 -18.19 -16.62 13.76
N ILE A 184 -19.38 -16.06 14.03
CA ILE A 184 -19.76 -15.52 15.34
C ILE A 184 -19.77 -16.63 16.41
N SER A 185 -20.36 -17.80 16.11
CA SER A 185 -20.45 -18.91 17.06
C SER A 185 -19.10 -19.45 17.52
N LYS A 186 -18.07 -19.29 16.68
CA LYS A 186 -16.68 -19.68 16.99
C LYS A 186 -15.91 -18.59 17.74
N GLY A 187 -16.51 -17.41 17.91
CA GLY A 187 -15.85 -16.24 18.48
C GLY A 187 -14.71 -15.72 17.61
N TYR A 188 -14.79 -15.91 16.29
CA TYR A 188 -13.77 -15.43 15.36
C TYR A 188 -13.97 -13.95 15.06
N PRO A 189 -12.97 -13.09 15.32
CA PRO A 189 -13.09 -11.67 15.06
C PRO A 189 -13.00 -11.40 13.56
N VAL A 190 -13.98 -10.68 13.03
CA VAL A 190 -13.96 -10.09 11.69
C VAL A 190 -14.20 -8.61 11.86
N ASP A 191 -13.27 -7.79 11.38
CA ASP A 191 -13.34 -6.33 11.46
C ASP A 191 -14.34 -5.80 10.44
N SER A 192 -14.40 -6.44 9.27
CA SER A 192 -15.26 -5.97 8.19
C SER A 192 -15.65 -7.07 7.20
N TRP A 193 -16.90 -6.99 6.73
CA TRP A 193 -17.42 -7.80 5.63
C TRP A 193 -17.44 -6.97 4.35
N GLU A 194 -16.83 -7.48 3.28
CA GLU A 194 -16.88 -6.89 1.94
C GLU A 194 -17.91 -7.63 1.08
N PHE A 195 -18.60 -6.94 0.18
CA PHE A 195 -19.63 -7.55 -0.66
C PHE A 195 -19.17 -7.67 -2.12
N GLY A 196 -18.90 -8.87 -2.60
CA GLY A 196 -18.48 -9.12 -3.98
C GLY A 196 -17.13 -8.54 -4.39
N ASN A 197 -16.70 -8.83 -5.62
CA ASN A 197 -15.43 -8.41 -6.18
C ASN A 197 -15.58 -8.00 -7.66
N GLU A 198 -15.23 -6.75 -7.97
CA GLU A 198 -15.16 -6.18 -9.33
C GLU A 198 -16.46 -6.26 -10.12
N LEU A 199 -17.59 -6.11 -9.42
CA LEU A 199 -18.94 -6.09 -10.02
C LEU A 199 -19.43 -4.68 -10.39
N SER A 200 -18.67 -3.64 -10.06
CA SER A 200 -19.00 -2.23 -10.30
C SER A 200 -18.71 -1.78 -11.73
N GLY A 201 -19.47 -0.79 -12.22
CA GLY A 201 -19.30 -0.24 -13.56
C GLY A 201 -19.54 -1.30 -14.64
N SER A 202 -18.59 -1.45 -15.56
CA SER A 202 -18.60 -2.53 -16.56
C SER A 202 -18.28 -3.91 -15.98
N GLY A 203 -17.72 -3.95 -14.78
CA GLY A 203 -17.22 -5.15 -14.12
C GLY A 203 -16.00 -5.78 -14.80
N ILE A 204 -15.44 -6.80 -14.15
CA ILE A 204 -14.39 -7.67 -14.71
C ILE A 204 -14.96 -9.09 -14.76
N GLY A 205 -15.38 -9.54 -15.94
CA GLY A 205 -16.02 -10.85 -16.15
C GLY A 205 -17.45 -10.99 -15.59
N ALA A 206 -17.84 -10.17 -14.61
CA ALA A 206 -19.20 -10.07 -14.09
C ALA A 206 -19.50 -8.62 -13.65
N SER A 207 -20.74 -8.16 -13.81
CA SER A 207 -21.24 -6.87 -13.35
C SER A 207 -22.65 -6.97 -12.79
N VAL A 208 -22.96 -6.10 -11.82
CA VAL A 208 -24.30 -5.93 -11.25
C VAL A 208 -24.64 -4.44 -11.28
N ALA A 209 -25.88 -4.12 -11.69
CA ALA A 209 -26.33 -2.74 -11.73
C ALA A 209 -26.32 -2.12 -10.31
N ALA A 210 -25.83 -0.88 -10.19
CA ALA A 210 -25.68 -0.19 -8.91
C ALA A 210 -26.97 -0.16 -8.06
N GLU A 211 -28.14 -0.07 -8.70
CA GLU A 211 -29.41 -0.07 -8.01
C GLU A 211 -29.71 -1.42 -7.33
N GLN A 212 -29.55 -2.53 -8.06
CA GLN A 212 -29.76 -3.85 -7.46
C GLN A 212 -28.69 -4.11 -6.39
N TYR A 213 -27.43 -3.83 -6.70
CA TYR A 213 -26.32 -4.00 -5.77
C TYR A 213 -26.52 -3.20 -4.46
N GLY A 214 -27.04 -1.97 -4.55
CA GLY A 214 -27.40 -1.18 -3.37
C GLY A 214 -28.54 -1.77 -2.54
N LYS A 215 -29.59 -2.32 -3.18
CA LYS A 215 -30.67 -3.05 -2.48
C LYS A 215 -30.13 -4.28 -1.73
N ASP A 216 -29.20 -5.00 -2.35
CA ASP A 216 -28.59 -6.19 -1.75
C ASP A 216 -27.69 -5.83 -0.55
N LEU A 217 -26.98 -4.70 -0.60
CA LEU A 217 -26.23 -4.19 0.56
C LEU A 217 -27.13 -3.76 1.71
N ILE A 218 -28.31 -3.18 1.45
CA ILE A 218 -29.31 -2.92 2.49
C ILE A 218 -29.73 -4.24 3.16
N ALA A 219 -29.95 -5.29 2.37
CA ALA A 219 -30.26 -6.61 2.90
C ALA A 219 -29.11 -7.20 3.73
N LEU A 220 -27.86 -7.10 3.25
CA LEU A 220 -26.68 -7.53 3.99
C LEU A 220 -26.50 -6.74 5.30
N ARG A 221 -26.70 -5.43 5.30
CA ARG A 221 -26.65 -4.61 6.52
C ARG A 221 -27.64 -5.11 7.58
N LYS A 222 -28.88 -5.42 7.19
CA LYS A 222 -29.88 -6.02 8.09
C LYS A 222 -29.41 -7.36 8.64
N VAL A 223 -28.86 -8.24 7.80
CA VAL A 223 -28.30 -9.53 8.24
C VAL A 223 -27.18 -9.33 9.27
N ILE A 224 -26.26 -8.39 9.03
CA ILE A 224 -25.18 -8.08 9.97
C ILE A 224 -25.76 -7.51 11.27
N ASP A 225 -26.72 -6.59 11.22
CA ASP A 225 -27.31 -6.01 12.43
C ASP A 225 -28.05 -7.03 13.29
N GLU A 226 -28.80 -7.94 12.68
CA GLU A 226 -29.48 -9.03 13.37
C GLU A 226 -28.48 -10.01 14.00
N LEU A 227 -27.47 -10.45 13.25
CA LEU A 227 -26.53 -11.48 13.73
C LEU A 227 -25.58 -10.95 14.81
N TYR A 228 -25.21 -9.66 14.74
CA TYR A 228 -24.31 -9.02 15.69
C TYR A 228 -25.04 -8.20 16.77
N GLU A 229 -26.35 -8.36 16.96
CA GLU A 229 -27.13 -7.60 17.94
C GLU A 229 -26.53 -7.65 19.36
N ASN A 230 -26.08 -8.83 19.78
CA ASN A 230 -25.47 -9.07 21.10
C ASN A 230 -23.94 -8.95 21.11
N SER A 231 -23.34 -8.50 20.01
CA SER A 231 -21.88 -8.35 19.92
C SER A 231 -21.43 -6.98 20.42
N HIS A 232 -20.33 -6.94 21.18
CA HIS A 232 -19.75 -5.68 21.66
C HIS A 232 -19.24 -4.78 20.53
N VAL A 233 -18.78 -5.37 19.43
CA VAL A 233 -18.28 -4.67 18.25
C VAL A 233 -19.02 -5.21 17.03
N LYS A 234 -19.60 -4.29 16.25
CA LYS A 234 -20.20 -4.62 14.96
C LYS A 234 -19.17 -4.43 13.84
N PRO A 235 -19.05 -5.38 12.91
CA PRO A 235 -18.13 -5.23 11.78
C PRO A 235 -18.61 -4.16 10.80
N LEU A 236 -17.65 -3.54 10.13
CA LEU A 236 -17.90 -2.61 9.03
C LEU A 236 -18.44 -3.36 7.81
N LEU A 237 -19.35 -2.72 7.07
CA LEU A 237 -19.76 -3.16 5.74
C LEU A 237 -19.03 -2.35 4.67
N ILE A 238 -18.32 -3.06 3.79
CA ILE A 238 -17.40 -2.51 2.79
C ILE A 238 -17.86 -2.91 1.38
N ALA A 239 -17.79 -1.98 0.44
CA ALA A 239 -18.20 -2.18 -0.94
C ALA A 239 -17.61 -1.10 -1.86
N PRO A 240 -17.58 -1.25 -3.20
CA PRO A 240 -17.99 -2.44 -3.94
C PRO A 240 -16.88 -3.46 -4.26
N GLY A 241 -15.66 -3.27 -3.76
CA GLY A 241 -14.51 -4.10 -4.11
C GLY A 241 -14.21 -4.10 -5.61
N GLY A 242 -14.31 -2.96 -6.32
CA GLY A 242 -14.12 -2.88 -7.77
C GLY A 242 -13.44 -1.60 -8.25
N PHE A 243 -13.31 -1.40 -9.56
CA PHE A 243 -12.73 -0.16 -10.08
C PHE A 243 -13.69 1.02 -9.90
N PHE A 244 -13.14 2.22 -9.69
CA PHE A 244 -13.92 3.43 -9.52
C PHE A 244 -14.62 3.82 -10.83
N ASP A 245 -15.94 3.98 -10.77
CA ASP A 245 -16.79 4.54 -11.82
C ASP A 245 -17.72 5.55 -11.14
N GLU A 246 -17.57 6.83 -11.47
CA GLU A 246 -18.23 7.92 -10.74
C GLU A 246 -19.76 7.78 -10.73
N GLY A 247 -20.36 7.44 -11.88
CA GLY A 247 -21.80 7.28 -12.03
C GLY A 247 -22.34 6.10 -11.22
N TRP A 248 -21.67 4.96 -11.29
CA TRP A 248 -22.03 3.75 -10.57
C TRP A 248 -21.88 3.94 -9.05
N TYR A 249 -20.77 4.55 -8.60
CA TYR A 249 -20.50 4.79 -7.16
C TYR A 249 -21.48 5.81 -6.58
N THR A 250 -21.77 6.88 -7.33
CA THR A 250 -22.79 7.87 -6.95
C THR A 250 -24.15 7.21 -6.81
N LYS A 251 -24.56 6.41 -7.79
CA LYS A 251 -25.84 5.70 -7.74
C LYS A 251 -25.90 4.70 -6.58
N LEU A 252 -24.80 3.99 -6.29
CA LEU A 252 -24.72 3.09 -5.16
C LEU A 252 -24.97 3.82 -3.83
N LEU A 253 -24.28 4.94 -3.60
CA LEU A 253 -24.44 5.74 -2.38
C LEU A 253 -25.85 6.30 -2.24
N GLN A 254 -26.46 6.76 -3.34
CA GLN A 254 -27.85 7.25 -3.35
C GLN A 254 -28.86 6.16 -3.02
N VAL A 255 -28.66 4.94 -3.53
CA VAL A 255 -29.60 3.82 -3.31
C VAL A 255 -29.43 3.21 -1.93
N SER A 256 -28.19 3.01 -1.48
CA SER A 256 -27.90 2.41 -0.17
C SER A 256 -28.22 3.37 0.98
N GLY A 257 -27.93 4.66 0.82
CA GLY A 257 -28.20 5.67 1.83
C GLY A 257 -27.31 5.57 3.08
N PRO A 258 -27.54 6.47 4.06
CA PRO A 258 -26.73 6.55 5.28
C PRO A 258 -26.86 5.30 6.14
N GLY A 259 -25.75 4.92 6.78
CA GLY A 259 -25.70 3.81 7.73
C GLY A 259 -25.59 2.41 7.12
N VAL A 260 -25.60 2.29 5.79
CA VAL A 260 -25.42 0.99 5.11
C VAL A 260 -23.96 0.69 4.83
N ILE A 261 -23.28 1.55 4.05
CA ILE A 261 -21.90 1.32 3.62
C ILE A 261 -20.95 2.18 4.46
N ASN A 262 -20.12 1.55 5.29
CA ASN A 262 -19.12 2.25 6.10
C ASN A 262 -17.91 2.69 5.29
N VAL A 263 -17.59 1.93 4.24
CA VAL A 263 -16.39 2.14 3.43
C VAL A 263 -16.70 1.93 1.95
N MET A 264 -16.35 2.93 1.15
CA MET A 264 -16.29 2.85 -0.31
C MET A 264 -14.88 2.43 -0.75
N THR A 265 -14.70 1.17 -1.11
CA THR A 265 -13.43 0.63 -1.64
C THR A 265 -13.32 0.81 -3.14
N HIS A 266 -12.11 1.04 -3.64
CA HIS A 266 -11.78 0.83 -5.06
C HIS A 266 -10.53 -0.03 -5.28
N HIS A 267 -10.37 -0.57 -6.48
CA HIS A 267 -9.19 -1.35 -6.90
C HIS A 267 -8.25 -0.51 -7.78
N ILE A 268 -6.94 -0.78 -7.70
CA ILE A 268 -5.91 -0.05 -8.45
C ILE A 268 -4.90 -0.98 -9.13
N TYR A 269 -4.91 -0.94 -10.46
CA TYR A 269 -3.92 -1.60 -11.34
C TYR A 269 -3.46 -0.65 -12.45
N ASN A 270 -2.86 0.46 -12.04
CA ASN A 270 -2.54 1.60 -12.89
C ASN A 270 -1.21 1.50 -13.66
N LEU A 271 -0.48 0.37 -13.63
CA LEU A 271 0.72 0.16 -14.46
C LEU A 271 0.42 -0.56 -15.78
N GLY A 272 -0.73 -1.25 -15.86
CA GLY A 272 -1.13 -2.05 -17.02
C GLY A 272 -0.95 -3.56 -16.80
N ALA A 273 -0.81 -4.31 -17.89
CA ALA A 273 -0.71 -5.76 -17.87
C ALA A 273 0.66 -6.24 -17.34
N GLY A 274 0.69 -7.36 -16.62
CA GLY A 274 1.95 -7.97 -16.16
C GLY A 274 2.93 -8.38 -17.28
N ILE A 275 2.48 -8.46 -18.53
CA ILE A 275 3.35 -8.74 -19.69
C ILE A 275 3.91 -7.47 -20.36
N ASP A 276 3.47 -6.29 -19.94
CA ASP A 276 3.89 -5.03 -20.57
C ASP A 276 5.40 -4.83 -20.43
N PRO A 277 6.15 -4.68 -21.54
CA PRO A 277 7.60 -4.45 -21.47
C PRO A 277 7.97 -3.09 -20.86
N ASN A 278 7.02 -2.15 -20.76
CA ASN A 278 7.23 -0.78 -20.30
C ASN A 278 6.92 -0.58 -18.81
N LEU A 279 6.69 -1.64 -18.03
CA LEU A 279 6.39 -1.49 -16.59
C LEU A 279 7.46 -0.67 -15.86
N VAL A 280 8.74 -0.90 -16.12
CA VAL A 280 9.84 -0.16 -15.45
C VAL A 280 9.83 1.32 -15.82
N SER A 281 9.65 1.67 -17.10
CA SER A 281 9.64 3.09 -17.51
C SER A 281 8.43 3.83 -16.98
N LYS A 282 7.27 3.15 -16.87
CA LYS A 282 6.07 3.67 -16.21
C LYS A 282 6.29 3.91 -14.72
N ILE A 283 6.89 2.95 -14.02
CA ILE A 283 7.19 3.05 -12.58
C ILE A 283 8.14 4.22 -12.28
N LEU A 284 9.12 4.48 -13.16
CA LEU A 284 10.10 5.55 -12.97
C LEU A 284 9.65 6.90 -13.55
N SER A 285 8.45 6.99 -14.13
CA SER A 285 7.93 8.23 -14.71
C SER A 285 7.09 8.99 -13.67
N PRO A 286 7.54 10.17 -13.20
CA PRO A 286 6.76 10.95 -12.25
C PRO A 286 5.43 11.45 -12.82
N LEU A 287 5.36 11.67 -14.14
CA LEU A 287 4.12 12.05 -14.82
C LEU A 287 3.12 10.90 -14.79
N TYR A 288 3.55 9.70 -15.20
CA TYR A 288 2.69 8.52 -15.24
C TYR A 288 2.16 8.15 -13.85
N LEU A 289 3.03 8.15 -12.83
CA LEU A 289 2.62 7.86 -11.46
C LEU A 289 1.57 8.85 -10.93
N SER A 290 1.63 10.12 -11.36
CA SER A 290 0.73 11.16 -10.86
C SER A 290 -0.69 11.08 -11.44
N GLU A 291 -0.91 10.35 -12.54
CA GLU A 291 -2.21 10.24 -13.21
C GLU A 291 -3.31 9.69 -12.27
N ILE A 292 -2.97 8.73 -11.41
CA ILE A 292 -3.91 8.10 -10.47
C ILE A 292 -4.43 9.07 -9.39
N SER A 293 -3.75 10.18 -9.16
CA SER A 293 -4.17 11.19 -8.18
C SER A 293 -5.58 11.68 -8.45
N LYS A 294 -5.99 11.75 -9.72
CA LYS A 294 -7.35 12.13 -10.09
C LYS A 294 -8.39 11.12 -9.58
N THR A 295 -8.14 9.82 -9.72
CA THR A 295 -9.06 8.78 -9.23
C THR A 295 -9.26 8.84 -7.72
N PHE A 296 -8.20 9.11 -6.95
CA PHE A 296 -8.33 9.31 -5.51
C PHE A 296 -9.15 10.56 -5.16
N SER A 297 -8.85 11.68 -5.80
CA SER A 297 -9.58 12.94 -5.61
C SER A 297 -11.06 12.82 -5.97
N ASP A 298 -11.36 12.19 -7.11
CA ASP A 298 -12.74 12.02 -7.58
C ASP A 298 -13.54 11.13 -6.62
N LEU A 299 -12.97 10.01 -6.14
CA LEU A 299 -13.64 9.18 -5.12
C LEU A 299 -13.86 9.96 -3.81
N GLN A 300 -12.86 10.71 -3.35
CA GLN A 300 -13.00 11.56 -2.16
C GLN A 300 -14.14 12.57 -2.33
N GLU A 301 -14.25 13.20 -3.51
CA GLU A 301 -15.31 14.15 -3.81
C GLU A 301 -16.69 13.47 -3.93
N THR A 302 -16.78 12.30 -4.58
CA THR A 302 -18.01 11.51 -4.67
C THR A 302 -18.53 11.15 -3.27
N ILE A 303 -17.65 10.68 -2.37
CA ILE A 303 -18.02 10.37 -0.98
C ILE A 303 -18.47 11.64 -0.26
N ARG A 304 -17.72 12.74 -0.38
CA ARG A 304 -18.07 14.02 0.27
C ARG A 304 -19.46 14.52 -0.15
N LYS A 305 -19.82 14.37 -1.42
CA LYS A 305 -21.11 14.85 -1.97
C LYS A 305 -22.27 13.90 -1.70
N HIS A 306 -22.05 12.60 -1.83
CA HIS A 306 -23.13 11.61 -1.93
C HIS A 306 -23.17 10.60 -0.78
N GLY A 307 -22.11 10.52 0.03
CA GLY A 307 -22.02 9.58 1.13
C GLY A 307 -21.07 10.01 2.24
N PRO A 308 -21.23 11.20 2.86
CA PRO A 308 -20.29 11.73 3.85
C PRO A 308 -20.17 10.88 5.13
N TRP A 309 -21.00 9.84 5.29
CA TRP A 309 -20.91 8.84 6.35
C TRP A 309 -19.91 7.70 6.04
N SER A 310 -19.35 7.65 4.83
CA SER A 310 -18.45 6.60 4.36
C SER A 310 -17.00 7.11 4.25
N SER A 311 -16.05 6.20 4.15
CA SER A 311 -14.63 6.50 3.96
C SER A 311 -14.05 5.78 2.74
N ALA A 312 -12.99 6.33 2.14
CA ALA A 312 -12.35 5.74 0.96
C ALA A 312 -11.26 4.74 1.36
N TRP A 313 -11.28 3.53 0.80
CA TRP A 313 -10.22 2.53 0.95
C TRP A 313 -9.73 2.05 -0.43
N VAL A 314 -8.46 1.68 -0.54
CA VAL A 314 -7.98 0.81 -1.62
C VAL A 314 -8.11 -0.63 -1.13
N GLY A 315 -9.13 -1.34 -1.62
CA GLY A 315 -9.44 -2.72 -1.22
C GLY A 315 -8.53 -3.77 -1.86
N GLU A 316 -7.93 -3.44 -3.01
CA GLU A 316 -7.00 -4.30 -3.73
C GLU A 316 -6.12 -3.48 -4.67
N SER A 317 -4.81 -3.73 -4.68
CA SER A 317 -3.91 -3.11 -5.65
C SER A 317 -2.62 -3.89 -5.84
N GLY A 318 -2.26 -4.20 -7.09
CA GLY A 318 -1.01 -4.88 -7.44
C GLY A 318 -0.13 -4.12 -8.44
N GLY A 319 -0.55 -2.92 -8.86
CA GLY A 319 0.12 -2.09 -9.86
C GLY A 319 -0.08 -2.63 -11.26
N ALA A 320 0.49 -3.80 -11.55
CA ALA A 320 0.27 -4.51 -12.80
C ALA A 320 -0.73 -5.67 -12.62
N TYR A 321 -1.81 -5.68 -13.40
CA TYR A 321 -2.82 -6.76 -13.35
C TYR A 321 -2.29 -8.05 -14.01
N ASN A 322 -3.08 -9.12 -14.01
CA ASN A 322 -2.67 -10.44 -14.51
C ASN A 322 -1.46 -11.03 -13.78
N SER A 323 -1.53 -11.03 -12.45
CA SER A 323 -0.52 -11.60 -11.55
C SER A 323 0.81 -10.82 -11.48
N GLY A 324 0.84 -9.54 -11.89
CA GLY A 324 2.02 -8.71 -11.79
C GLY A 324 3.11 -9.01 -12.83
N GLY A 325 4.03 -8.05 -12.99
CA GLY A 325 5.15 -8.14 -13.92
C GLY A 325 6.25 -9.07 -13.43
N ARG A 326 6.59 -10.09 -14.23
CA ARG A 326 7.69 -11.00 -13.91
C ARG A 326 9.03 -10.26 -13.90
N HIS A 327 9.82 -10.43 -12.84
CA HIS A 327 11.10 -9.71 -12.64
C HIS A 327 10.94 -8.19 -12.51
N VAL A 328 9.72 -7.70 -12.25
CA VAL A 328 9.42 -6.29 -12.03
C VAL A 328 8.64 -6.15 -10.72
N SER A 329 7.45 -6.73 -10.63
CA SER A 329 6.57 -6.56 -9.45
C SER A 329 7.07 -7.25 -8.18
N ASN A 330 8.02 -8.18 -8.30
CA ASN A 330 8.69 -8.87 -7.18
C ASN A 330 10.09 -8.31 -6.88
N THR A 331 10.46 -7.16 -7.45
CA THR A 331 11.82 -6.61 -7.35
C THR A 331 11.81 -5.17 -6.83
N PHE A 332 12.99 -4.65 -6.50
CA PHE A 332 13.16 -3.35 -5.84
C PHE A 332 12.49 -2.21 -6.62
N VAL A 333 12.51 -2.26 -7.95
CA VAL A 333 11.88 -1.22 -8.79
C VAL A 333 10.39 -1.04 -8.47
N ASN A 334 9.65 -2.08 -8.10
CA ASN A 334 8.22 -1.93 -7.80
C ASN A 334 7.96 -1.13 -6.52
N SER A 335 8.94 -1.01 -5.62
CA SER A 335 8.81 -0.23 -4.39
C SER A 335 8.67 1.27 -4.66
N PHE A 336 9.19 1.78 -5.78
CA PHE A 336 8.95 3.16 -6.20
C PHE A 336 7.46 3.41 -6.40
N TRP A 337 6.79 2.57 -7.20
CA TRP A 337 5.35 2.68 -7.40
C TRP A 337 4.61 2.46 -6.08
N TYR A 338 4.95 1.40 -5.34
CA TYR A 338 4.16 1.02 -4.17
C TYR A 338 4.18 2.09 -3.07
N LEU A 339 5.36 2.57 -2.67
CA LEU A 339 5.48 3.63 -1.67
C LEU A 339 4.87 4.96 -2.17
N ASP A 340 4.96 5.23 -3.47
CA ASP A 340 4.33 6.41 -4.06
C ASP A 340 2.80 6.33 -4.02
N GLN A 341 2.20 5.16 -4.28
CA GLN A 341 0.75 4.96 -4.16
C GLN A 341 0.28 5.11 -2.72
N LEU A 342 1.02 4.59 -1.73
CA LEU A 342 0.71 4.79 -0.31
C LEU A 342 0.70 6.29 0.04
N GLY A 343 1.72 7.02 -0.43
CA GLY A 343 1.82 8.47 -0.32
C GLY A 343 0.63 9.20 -0.93
N MET A 344 0.32 8.96 -2.20
CA MET A 344 -0.78 9.64 -2.89
C MET A 344 -2.14 9.30 -2.29
N ALA A 345 -2.43 8.03 -2.01
CA ALA A 345 -3.71 7.61 -1.44
C ALA A 345 -3.97 8.30 -0.10
N SER A 346 -2.95 8.36 0.78
CA SER A 346 -3.06 9.00 2.10
C SER A 346 -3.41 10.49 2.02
N LYS A 347 -2.83 11.23 1.06
CA LYS A 347 -3.11 12.67 0.85
C LYS A 347 -4.57 12.94 0.47
N HIS A 348 -5.22 11.99 -0.19
CA HIS A 348 -6.63 12.04 -0.57
C HIS A 348 -7.55 11.36 0.44
N ASN A 349 -7.11 11.29 1.71
CA ASN A 349 -7.89 10.78 2.82
C ASN A 349 -8.36 9.32 2.68
N THR A 350 -7.62 8.51 1.91
CA THR A 350 -7.80 7.06 1.87
C THR A 350 -7.34 6.46 3.19
N LYS A 351 -8.18 5.65 3.84
CA LYS A 351 -7.91 5.13 5.19
C LYS A 351 -7.14 3.83 5.22
N VAL A 352 -7.24 2.99 4.19
CA VAL A 352 -6.57 1.69 4.10
C VAL A 352 -6.10 1.44 2.68
N TYR A 353 -4.96 0.78 2.52
CA TYR A 353 -4.39 0.36 1.25
C TYR A 353 -3.99 -1.12 1.28
N CYS A 354 -4.79 -1.96 0.63
CA CYS A 354 -4.57 -3.40 0.55
C CYS A 354 -3.74 -3.78 -0.68
N ARG A 355 -2.50 -4.23 -0.43
CA ARG A 355 -1.62 -4.77 -1.46
C ARG A 355 -2.08 -6.17 -1.88
N GLN A 356 -2.37 -6.30 -3.16
CA GLN A 356 -2.43 -7.57 -3.86
C GLN A 356 -1.00 -8.06 -4.14
N SER A 357 -0.53 -9.13 -3.49
CA SER A 357 -1.13 -9.88 -2.38
C SER A 357 -0.10 -10.09 -1.27
N LEU A 358 -0.50 -10.65 -0.13
CA LEU A 358 0.45 -11.13 0.88
C LEU A 358 1.38 -12.19 0.28
N ILE A 359 0.82 -13.14 -0.45
CA ILE A 359 1.53 -14.23 -1.12
C ILE A 359 0.76 -14.66 -2.37
N GLY A 360 1.47 -15.10 -3.41
CA GLY A 360 0.89 -15.41 -4.72
C GLY A 360 1.02 -14.25 -5.72
N GLY A 361 1.11 -14.59 -7.01
CA GLY A 361 1.45 -13.63 -8.06
C GLY A 361 2.90 -13.14 -7.99
N ASN A 362 3.35 -12.47 -9.05
CA ASN A 362 4.65 -11.78 -9.07
C ASN A 362 4.63 -10.50 -8.23
N TYR A 363 3.47 -9.98 -7.83
CA TYR A 363 3.36 -8.81 -6.96
C TYR A 363 3.31 -9.16 -5.47
N GLY A 364 3.39 -10.45 -5.10
CA GLY A 364 3.23 -10.88 -3.71
C GLY A 364 4.28 -10.22 -2.80
N LEU A 365 3.88 -9.78 -1.62
CA LEU A 365 4.81 -9.30 -0.60
C LEU A 365 5.79 -10.42 -0.21
N LEU A 366 5.32 -11.66 -0.18
CA LEU A 366 6.11 -12.86 -0.03
C LEU A 366 6.21 -13.61 -1.37
N ASN A 367 7.38 -14.18 -1.62
CA ASN A 367 7.58 -15.08 -2.74
C ASN A 367 6.73 -16.34 -2.55
N TRP A 368 5.91 -16.69 -3.54
CA TRP A 368 4.97 -17.81 -3.44
C TRP A 368 5.65 -19.18 -3.27
N SER A 369 6.88 -19.36 -3.76
CA SER A 369 7.57 -20.66 -3.68
C SER A 369 8.42 -20.81 -2.42
N THR A 370 9.03 -19.73 -1.93
CA THR A 370 9.94 -19.76 -0.77
C THR A 370 9.37 -19.13 0.48
N SER A 371 8.26 -18.38 0.39
CA SER A 371 7.71 -17.52 1.45
C SER A 371 8.66 -16.44 1.98
N LEU A 372 9.78 -16.20 1.28
CA LEU A 372 10.72 -15.13 1.63
C LEU A 372 10.15 -13.76 1.21
N PRO A 373 10.37 -12.70 2.00
CA PRO A 373 9.97 -11.34 1.64
C PRO A 373 10.57 -10.86 0.31
N ASN A 374 9.71 -10.32 -0.56
CA ASN A 374 10.13 -9.48 -1.70
C ASN A 374 10.35 -8.03 -1.22
N PRO A 375 11.04 -7.18 -2.00
CA PRO A 375 11.35 -5.79 -1.61
C PRO A 375 10.16 -4.97 -1.10
N ASP A 376 8.98 -5.13 -1.71
CA ASP A 376 7.78 -4.41 -1.29
C ASP A 376 7.28 -4.75 0.12
N TYR A 377 7.63 -5.93 0.65
CA TYR A 377 7.34 -6.28 2.04
C TYR A 377 8.07 -5.36 3.00
N TYR A 378 9.36 -5.09 2.75
CA TYR A 378 10.16 -4.21 3.60
C TYR A 378 9.71 -2.75 3.48
N SER A 379 9.33 -2.32 2.27
CA SER A 379 8.68 -1.02 2.03
C SER A 379 7.40 -0.86 2.85
N ALA A 380 6.49 -1.85 2.80
CA ALA A 380 5.28 -1.88 3.62
C ALA A 380 5.58 -1.87 5.13
N LEU A 381 6.57 -2.65 5.57
CA LEU A 381 6.92 -2.77 6.98
C LEU A 381 7.54 -1.48 7.54
N LEU A 382 8.38 -0.78 6.77
CA LEU A 382 8.91 0.53 7.15
C LEU A 382 7.80 1.57 7.23
N TRP A 383 6.92 1.63 6.22
CA TRP A 383 5.74 2.49 6.28
C TRP A 383 4.94 2.21 7.54
N HIS A 384 4.59 0.95 7.77
CA HIS A 384 3.80 0.53 8.92
C HIS A 384 4.44 0.90 10.26
N ARG A 385 5.77 0.90 10.37
CA ARG A 385 6.49 1.19 11.63
C ARG A 385 6.76 2.67 11.84
N LEU A 386 6.85 3.47 10.78
CA LEU A 386 7.37 4.83 10.84
C LEU A 386 6.30 5.90 10.55
N MET A 387 5.42 5.66 9.57
CA MET A 387 4.40 6.62 9.12
C MET A 387 3.14 6.48 9.99
N GLY A 388 2.82 7.52 10.75
CA GLY A 388 1.63 7.57 11.60
C GLY A 388 0.37 8.02 10.84
N LYS A 389 -0.74 8.18 11.57
CA LYS A 389 -2.06 8.44 10.97
C LYS A 389 -2.21 9.84 10.36
N GLY A 390 -1.68 10.86 11.03
CA GLY A 390 -1.84 12.26 10.61
C GLY A 390 -1.02 12.56 9.37
N VAL A 391 -1.66 12.89 8.26
CA VAL A 391 -1.01 13.25 6.99
C VAL A 391 -0.74 14.75 6.97
N LEU A 392 0.47 15.14 6.61
CA LEU A 392 0.92 16.54 6.62
C LEU A 392 1.17 17.04 5.20
N THR A 393 1.00 18.34 4.99
CA THR A 393 1.37 18.99 3.73
C THR A 393 2.87 19.10 3.61
N VAL A 394 3.37 18.81 2.40
CA VAL A 394 4.77 19.01 2.02
C VAL A 394 4.83 20.00 0.89
N GLU A 395 5.63 21.05 1.06
CA GLU A 395 5.99 22.01 0.03
C GLU A 395 7.45 21.78 -0.35
N SER A 396 7.73 21.63 -1.65
CA SER A 396 9.06 21.32 -2.15
C SER A 396 9.36 22.15 -3.37
N ASN A 397 10.59 22.67 -3.45
CA ASN A 397 11.11 23.28 -4.68
C ASN A 397 11.85 22.27 -5.58
N ALA A 398 11.88 20.99 -5.19
CA ALA A 398 12.48 19.93 -6.00
C ALA A 398 11.60 19.63 -7.23
N PRO A 399 12.18 19.17 -8.35
CA PRO A 399 11.42 18.67 -9.48
C PRO A 399 10.58 17.45 -9.10
N SER A 400 9.62 17.11 -9.95
CA SER A 400 8.70 15.97 -9.78
C SER A 400 9.37 14.60 -9.64
N HIS A 401 10.66 14.49 -9.99
CA HIS A 401 11.46 13.27 -9.79
C HIS A 401 11.79 13.00 -8.30
N LEU A 402 11.85 14.03 -7.45
CA LEU A 402 11.98 13.86 -6.01
C LEU A 402 10.60 14.01 -5.36
N ARG A 403 9.94 12.88 -5.14
CA ARG A 403 8.59 12.85 -4.58
C ARG A 403 8.69 12.79 -3.06
N SER A 404 7.79 13.49 -2.38
CA SER A 404 7.86 13.68 -0.93
C SER A 404 6.49 13.62 -0.27
N TYR A 405 6.43 12.88 0.85
CA TYR A 405 5.25 12.69 1.67
C TYR A 405 5.63 12.82 3.14
N ALA A 406 4.78 13.42 3.97
CA ALA A 406 5.06 13.59 5.40
C ALA A 406 3.85 13.20 6.23
N HIS A 407 4.12 12.49 7.32
CA HIS A 407 3.12 12.12 8.31
C HIS A 407 3.65 12.46 9.71
N CYS A 408 2.74 12.60 10.66
CA CYS A 408 3.10 12.46 12.07
C CYS A 408 3.81 11.12 12.29
N SER A 409 4.85 11.08 13.12
CA SER A 409 5.58 9.84 13.39
C SER A 409 4.70 8.82 14.13
N LYS A 410 4.78 7.54 13.74
CA LYS A 410 3.97 6.51 14.38
C LYS A 410 4.46 6.20 15.79
N GLY A 411 3.55 6.25 16.77
CA GLY A 411 3.81 5.84 18.15
C GLY A 411 4.80 6.71 18.93
N ARG A 412 5.20 7.87 18.39
CA ARG A 412 6.12 8.82 19.03
C ARG A 412 5.91 10.23 18.49
N ALA A 413 6.37 11.23 19.23
CA ALA A 413 6.37 12.62 18.78
C ALA A 413 7.28 12.83 17.55
N GLY A 414 6.96 13.86 16.77
CA GLY A 414 7.74 14.27 15.60
C GLY A 414 7.05 13.98 14.27
N VAL A 415 7.85 14.11 13.21
CA VAL A 415 7.40 13.95 11.82
C VAL A 415 8.26 12.89 11.13
N THR A 416 7.63 12.08 10.29
CA THR A 416 8.32 11.16 9.39
C THR A 416 8.05 11.57 7.94
N LEU A 417 9.13 11.71 7.16
CA LEU A 417 9.07 11.94 5.72
C LEU A 417 9.41 10.66 4.96
N LEU A 418 8.78 10.47 3.82
CA LEU A 418 9.20 9.56 2.76
C LEU A 418 9.68 10.39 1.58
N LEU A 419 10.90 10.14 1.12
CA LEU A 419 11.50 10.73 -0.08
C LEU A 419 11.76 9.63 -1.11
N ILE A 420 11.35 9.87 -2.35
CA ILE A 420 11.50 8.93 -3.46
C ILE A 420 12.22 9.65 -4.59
N ASN A 421 13.44 9.22 -4.92
CA ASN A 421 14.20 9.74 -6.05
C ASN A 421 14.05 8.82 -7.26
N LEU A 422 13.32 9.30 -8.27
CA LEU A 422 13.10 8.60 -9.55
C LEU A 422 14.16 8.95 -10.61
N ASN A 423 15.04 9.91 -10.35
CA ASN A 423 16.09 10.29 -11.29
C ASN A 423 17.25 9.29 -11.24
N ASN A 424 17.79 8.93 -12.40
CA ASN A 424 18.86 7.94 -12.56
C ASN A 424 20.28 8.51 -12.46
N GLU A 425 20.45 9.83 -12.54
CA GLU A 425 21.76 10.48 -12.58
C GLU A 425 21.96 11.49 -11.44
N THR A 426 20.88 12.01 -10.88
CA THR A 426 20.90 13.12 -9.92
C THR A 426 20.79 12.63 -8.48
N ASN A 427 21.81 12.93 -7.68
CA ASN A 427 21.73 12.90 -6.23
C ASN A 427 21.06 14.18 -5.72
N PHE A 428 20.01 14.04 -4.93
CA PHE A 428 19.36 15.18 -4.30
C PHE A 428 19.95 15.46 -2.93
N ILE A 429 20.34 16.70 -2.67
CA ILE A 429 20.76 17.16 -1.36
C ILE A 429 19.72 18.15 -0.84
N THR A 430 18.91 17.71 0.11
CA THR A 430 17.69 18.40 0.52
C THR A 430 17.79 18.94 1.94
N ARG A 431 17.44 20.22 2.13
CA ARG A 431 17.17 20.79 3.45
C ARG A 431 15.73 20.48 3.85
N VAL A 432 15.52 19.86 5.01
CA VAL A 432 14.18 19.63 5.58
C VAL A 432 13.96 20.60 6.74
N HIS A 433 12.84 21.30 6.74
CA HIS A 433 12.48 22.29 7.76
C HIS A 433 10.95 22.38 7.93
N ASN A 434 10.48 23.07 8.97
CA ASN A 434 9.07 23.36 9.14
C ASN A 434 8.72 24.74 8.52
N ASN A 435 7.46 24.93 8.15
CA ASN A 435 6.95 26.19 7.60
C ASN A 435 7.01 27.38 8.59
N ASN A 436 7.12 27.12 9.90
CA ASN A 436 7.18 28.16 10.93
C ASN A 436 8.57 28.78 11.13
N VAL A 437 9.63 28.22 10.54
CA VAL A 437 10.93 28.90 10.49
C VAL A 437 10.92 29.80 9.26
N LYS A 438 10.54 31.08 9.46
CA LYS A 438 11.05 32.15 8.59
C LYS A 438 12.57 32.04 8.64
N SER A 439 13.16 31.52 7.58
CA SER A 439 14.60 31.50 7.37
C SER A 439 15.10 32.94 7.53
N LEU A 440 15.67 33.27 8.69
CA LEU A 440 16.60 34.39 8.81
C LEU A 440 17.81 33.99 7.96
N VAL A 441 17.74 34.31 6.67
CA VAL A 441 18.91 34.39 5.82
C VAL A 441 19.72 35.53 6.40
N VAL A 442 20.68 35.20 7.27
CA VAL A 442 21.76 36.14 7.59
C VAL A 442 22.60 36.21 6.33
N GLU A 443 22.31 37.21 5.48
CA GLU A 443 23.27 37.66 4.48
C GLU A 443 24.55 38.04 5.23
N LYS A 444 25.59 37.20 5.12
CA LYS A 444 26.94 37.64 5.42
C LYS A 444 27.36 38.60 4.31
N GLN A 445 27.18 39.90 4.53
CA GLN A 445 28.01 40.89 3.85
C GLN A 445 29.40 40.93 4.53
N PRO A 446 30.48 41.07 3.76
CA PRO A 446 31.81 41.25 4.31
C PRO A 446 32.01 42.73 4.64
N SER A 447 32.33 43.05 5.89
CA SER A 447 32.86 44.37 6.22
C SER A 447 33.94 44.26 7.28
N THR A 448 35.12 44.68 6.85
CA THR A 448 36.30 45.09 7.60
C THR A 448 36.00 46.15 8.66
N GLU A 449 36.86 46.14 9.68
CA GLU A 449 37.26 47.27 10.53
C GLU A 449 36.40 47.71 11.72
N GLU A 450 37.16 48.21 12.69
CA GLU A 450 36.88 48.54 14.08
C GLU A 450 35.87 49.66 14.27
N GLY A 451 35.10 49.61 15.35
CA GLY A 451 34.29 50.75 15.78
C GLY A 451 33.14 50.40 16.72
N THR A 452 33.34 50.65 18.01
CA THR A 452 32.31 50.73 19.05
C THR A 452 31.18 51.68 18.65
N ILE A 453 29.90 51.31 18.81
CA ILE A 453 28.78 52.20 19.20
C ILE A 453 27.52 51.38 19.59
N LEU A 454 26.84 51.90 20.61
CA LEU A 454 25.68 51.40 21.36
C LEU A 454 24.45 50.94 20.54
N ILE A 455 23.83 49.82 20.98
CA ILE A 455 22.45 49.48 20.64
C ILE A 455 21.57 49.50 21.91
N ARG A 456 20.71 50.51 22.00
CA ARG A 456 19.49 50.52 22.82
C ARG A 456 18.35 49.97 21.95
N GLY A 457 17.66 48.92 22.40
CA GLY A 457 16.47 48.41 21.72
C GLY A 457 15.80 47.21 22.39
N LEU A 458 14.86 47.50 23.28
CA LEU A 458 13.80 46.67 23.88
C LEU A 458 13.94 45.13 23.94
N LYS A 459 14.19 44.64 25.17
CA LYS A 459 13.81 43.30 25.62
C LYS A 459 12.28 43.22 25.79
N LYS A 460 11.61 42.31 25.07
CA LYS A 460 10.34 41.73 25.52
C LYS A 460 10.58 40.27 25.87
N THR A 461 10.78 40.05 27.16
CA THR A 461 10.83 38.75 27.81
C THR A 461 9.39 38.24 27.93
N VAL A 462 9.07 37.09 27.34
CA VAL A 462 7.91 36.29 27.78
C VAL A 462 8.47 35.01 28.37
N SER A 463 8.57 35.00 29.70
CA SER A 463 8.87 33.84 30.52
C SER A 463 7.61 32.97 30.60
N PHE A 464 7.59 31.83 29.89
CA PHE A 464 6.69 30.74 30.24
C PHE A 464 7.41 29.82 31.23
N VAL A 465 7.12 30.01 32.51
CA VAL A 465 7.49 29.08 33.58
C VAL A 465 6.47 27.96 33.56
N GLY A 466 6.88 26.80 33.08
CA GLY A 466 6.16 25.54 33.18
C GLY A 466 7.17 24.42 33.33
N THR A 467 7.36 23.97 34.56
CA THR A 467 8.29 22.92 34.98
C THR A 467 7.92 21.56 34.38
N ARG A 468 8.66 21.12 33.35
CA ARG A 468 8.95 19.71 33.08
C ARG A 468 10.39 19.64 32.56
N SER A 469 11.21 18.77 33.16
CA SER A 469 12.62 18.62 32.81
C SER A 469 12.81 18.40 31.31
N SER A 470 13.35 19.42 30.64
CA SER A 470 13.77 19.33 29.25
C SER A 470 15.00 18.42 29.17
N LYS A 471 14.78 17.12 28.99
CA LYS A 471 15.77 16.32 28.27
C LYS A 471 15.97 17.06 26.94
N ALA A 472 17.19 17.53 26.67
CA ALA A 472 17.51 18.19 25.42
C ALA A 472 16.92 17.36 24.27
N ALA A 473 16.10 17.99 23.41
CA ALA A 473 15.48 17.29 22.30
C ALA A 473 16.59 16.59 21.49
N PRO A 474 16.40 15.32 21.10
CA PRO A 474 17.43 14.59 20.37
C PRO A 474 17.99 15.41 19.20
N LEU A 475 19.29 15.69 19.21
CA LEU A 475 19.95 16.45 18.12
C LEU A 475 20.17 15.59 16.86
N PHE A 476 19.55 14.41 16.80
CA PHE A 476 19.65 13.48 15.70
C PHE A 476 18.30 13.24 15.04
N ARG A 477 18.36 12.90 13.76
CA ARG A 477 17.29 12.30 12.98
C ARG A 477 17.68 10.88 12.60
N GLU A 478 16.69 10.05 12.35
CA GLU A 478 16.87 8.67 11.90
C GLU A 478 16.62 8.59 10.39
N GLU A 479 17.52 7.92 9.68
CA GLU A 479 17.42 7.73 8.23
C GLU A 479 17.40 6.24 7.87
N TYR A 480 16.48 5.89 6.98
CA TYR A 480 16.28 4.54 6.45
C TYR A 480 16.35 4.60 4.93
N HIS A 481 17.57 4.51 4.39
CA HIS A 481 17.83 4.54 2.96
C HIS A 481 17.66 3.16 2.35
N LEU A 482 16.83 3.08 1.31
CA LEU A 482 16.53 1.86 0.57
C LEU A 482 17.19 1.92 -0.80
N THR A 483 18.02 0.92 -1.07
CA THR A 483 18.71 0.76 -2.35
C THR A 483 18.61 -0.69 -2.84
N PRO A 484 18.71 -0.92 -4.16
CA PRO A 484 18.80 -2.28 -4.67
C PRO A 484 20.22 -2.83 -4.48
N LYS A 485 20.33 -4.14 -4.30
CA LYS A 485 21.64 -4.81 -4.30
C LYS A 485 22.38 -4.54 -5.60
N ASP A 486 23.66 -4.16 -5.46
CA ASP A 486 24.57 -3.85 -6.57
C ASP A 486 24.06 -2.77 -7.54
N GLY A 487 23.14 -1.91 -7.12
CA GLY A 487 22.51 -0.91 -7.99
C GLY A 487 21.50 -1.49 -9.00
N TYR A 488 21.25 -2.81 -8.96
CA TYR A 488 20.37 -3.48 -9.92
C TYR A 488 18.90 -3.35 -9.54
N LEU A 489 18.15 -2.43 -10.18
CA LEU A 489 16.75 -2.15 -9.83
C LEU A 489 15.82 -3.37 -9.86
N ARG A 490 16.14 -4.40 -10.65
CA ARG A 490 15.37 -5.65 -10.69
C ARG A 490 15.88 -6.71 -9.69
N SER A 491 16.68 -6.31 -8.72
CA SER A 491 17.08 -7.16 -7.61
C SER A 491 15.88 -7.48 -6.71
N GLN A 492 15.79 -8.73 -6.24
CA GLN A 492 14.87 -9.11 -5.17
C GLN A 492 15.46 -8.84 -3.78
N VAL A 493 16.73 -8.45 -3.70
CA VAL A 493 17.39 -8.08 -2.45
C VAL A 493 17.42 -6.56 -2.33
N MET A 494 16.74 -6.06 -1.30
CA MET A 494 16.74 -4.67 -0.87
C MET A 494 17.78 -4.47 0.23
N LEU A 495 18.49 -3.35 0.18
CA LEU A 495 19.42 -2.93 1.23
C LEU A 495 18.76 -1.84 2.05
N LEU A 496 18.95 -1.90 3.37
CA LEU A 496 18.67 -0.81 4.30
C LEU A 496 19.99 -0.23 4.77
N ASN A 497 20.24 1.05 4.48
CA ASN A 497 21.47 1.75 4.86
C ASN A 497 22.75 0.96 4.43
N GLY A 498 22.70 0.38 3.22
CA GLY A 498 23.80 -0.43 2.67
C GLY A 498 23.86 -1.88 3.14
N THR A 499 23.01 -2.31 4.09
CA THR A 499 22.98 -3.69 4.59
C THR A 499 21.83 -4.48 3.96
N PRO A 500 22.07 -5.67 3.36
CA PRO A 500 20.99 -6.51 2.83
C PRO A 500 19.93 -6.87 3.87
N LEU A 501 18.65 -6.75 3.49
CA LEU A 501 17.53 -7.22 4.30
C LEU A 501 17.23 -8.67 3.96
N GLU A 502 17.78 -9.56 4.78
CA GLU A 502 17.64 -11.01 4.66
C GLU A 502 17.01 -11.55 5.95
N VAL A 503 16.09 -12.51 5.81
CA VAL A 503 15.52 -13.22 6.95
C VAL A 503 16.55 -14.21 7.50
N THR A 504 16.46 -14.49 8.79
CA THR A 504 17.31 -15.55 9.39
C THR A 504 16.88 -16.93 8.90
N GLU A 505 17.70 -17.95 9.18
CA GLU A 505 17.36 -19.35 8.87
C GLU A 505 16.05 -19.80 9.52
N ASP A 506 15.72 -19.24 10.70
CA ASP A 506 14.47 -19.48 11.42
C ASP A 506 13.27 -18.65 10.91
N GLY A 507 13.46 -17.85 9.86
CA GLY A 507 12.44 -17.00 9.25
C GLY A 507 12.16 -15.71 10.02
N GLU A 508 13.05 -15.26 10.91
CA GLU A 508 12.90 -13.98 11.60
C GLU A 508 13.15 -12.83 10.63
N ILE A 509 12.26 -11.82 10.69
CA ILE A 509 12.40 -10.60 9.91
C ILE A 509 13.55 -9.77 10.51
N PRO A 510 14.52 -9.30 9.69
CA PRO A 510 15.67 -8.56 10.19
C PRO A 510 15.25 -7.28 10.90
N THR A 511 16.04 -6.87 11.90
CA THR A 511 15.83 -5.59 12.58
C THR A 511 16.11 -4.45 11.60
N LEU A 512 15.13 -3.56 11.42
CA LEU A 512 15.25 -2.39 10.55
C LEU A 512 15.96 -1.27 11.33
N LYS A 513 17.30 -1.24 11.28
CA LYS A 513 18.12 -0.27 12.03
C LYS A 513 18.27 1.05 11.26
N PRO A 514 18.02 2.21 11.90
CA PRO A 514 18.29 3.50 11.28
C PRO A 514 19.79 3.81 11.23
N ALA A 515 20.17 4.68 10.29
CA ALA A 515 21.36 5.49 10.39
C ALA A 515 21.02 6.79 11.15
N PHE A 516 21.95 7.29 11.95
CA PHE A 516 21.75 8.54 12.69
C PHE A 516 22.50 9.69 12.02
N ALA A 517 21.79 10.78 11.78
CA ALA A 517 22.36 12.01 11.25
C ALA A 517 22.01 13.19 12.16
N HIS A 518 22.83 14.24 12.18
CA HIS A 518 22.52 15.45 12.93
C HIS A 518 21.26 16.13 12.36
N VAL A 519 20.34 16.60 13.21
CA VAL A 519 19.02 17.09 12.78
C VAL A 519 19.09 18.19 11.71
N ASN A 520 20.09 19.07 11.79
CA ASN A 520 20.28 20.20 10.85
C ASN A 520 21.13 19.88 9.61
N SER A 521 21.68 18.67 9.46
CA SER A 521 22.45 18.34 8.26
C SER A 521 21.52 18.24 7.04
N LEU A 522 22.07 18.34 5.83
CA LEU A 522 21.27 18.09 4.62
C LEU A 522 20.99 16.59 4.50
N VAL A 523 19.84 16.23 3.93
CA VAL A 523 19.48 14.84 3.60
C VAL A 523 19.96 14.55 2.18
N SER A 524 20.76 13.51 1.99
CA SER A 524 21.16 13.06 0.65
C SER A 524 20.26 11.92 0.20
N VAL A 525 19.68 11.99 -0.99
CA VAL A 525 18.87 10.92 -1.59
C VAL A 525 19.49 10.53 -2.93
N ALA A 526 20.16 9.37 -2.93
CA ALA A 526 20.91 8.85 -4.09
C ALA A 526 20.00 8.64 -5.31
N PRO A 527 20.54 8.67 -6.55
CA PRO A 527 19.78 8.31 -7.75
C PRO A 527 19.08 6.96 -7.59
N LEU A 528 17.82 6.86 -8.05
CA LEU A 528 17.01 5.65 -8.00
C LEU A 528 17.04 4.98 -6.61
N SER A 529 16.72 5.76 -5.58
CA SER A 529 16.63 5.29 -4.20
C SER A 529 15.44 5.92 -3.47
N MET A 530 15.13 5.39 -2.29
CA MET A 530 14.07 5.88 -1.43
C MET A 530 14.60 6.04 -0.01
N ALA A 531 14.04 6.97 0.77
CA ALA A 531 14.45 7.16 2.16
C ALA A 531 13.27 7.51 3.05
N PHE A 532 13.17 6.85 4.22
CA PHE A 532 12.35 7.35 5.32
C PHE A 532 13.23 8.18 6.26
N ILE A 533 12.77 9.38 6.60
CA ILE A 533 13.48 10.34 7.45
C ILE A 533 12.59 10.63 8.67
N VAL A 534 12.98 10.19 9.85
CA VAL A 534 12.26 10.47 11.10
C VAL A 534 12.92 11.64 11.80
N LEU A 535 12.12 12.63 12.19
CA LEU A 535 12.54 13.86 12.87
C LEU A 535 11.86 13.92 14.25
N PRO A 536 12.38 13.21 15.27
CA PRO A 536 11.74 13.13 16.59
C PRO A 536 11.62 14.48 17.30
N SER A 537 12.54 15.40 16.99
CA SER A 537 12.64 16.72 17.60
C SER A 537 11.91 17.82 16.83
N MET A 538 11.31 17.51 15.67
CA MET A 538 10.51 18.48 14.93
C MET A 538 9.19 18.68 15.67
N TYR A 539 9.04 19.83 16.31
CA TYR A 539 7.80 20.21 16.97
C TYR A 539 6.68 20.37 15.94
N ALA A 540 5.63 19.55 16.08
CA ALA A 540 4.47 19.56 15.20
C ALA A 540 3.18 19.53 16.03
N PRO A 541 2.52 20.69 16.25
CA PRO A 541 1.25 20.77 16.96
C PRO A 541 0.18 19.82 16.41
N ALA A 542 0.14 19.61 15.10
CA ALA A 542 -0.79 18.69 14.45
C ALA A 542 -0.61 17.21 14.85
N CYS A 543 0.53 16.88 15.46
CA CYS A 543 0.93 15.52 15.84
C CYS A 543 0.95 15.30 17.36
N ALA A 544 0.43 16.25 18.13
CA ALA A 544 0.42 16.25 19.60
C ALA A 544 -0.74 15.43 20.19
#